data_AF-A0A934CVX0-F1
#
_entry.id   AF-A0A934CVX0-F1
#
_cell.length_a   1.000
_cell.length_b   1.000
_cell.length_c   1.000
_cell.angle_alpha   90.00
_cell.angle_beta   90.00
_cell.angle_gamma   90.00
#
_symmetry.space_group_name_H-M   'P 1'
#
loop_
_entity.id
_entity.type
_entity.pdbx_description
1 polymer ?
#
loop_
_entity_poly.entity_id
_entity_poly.type
_entity_poly.pdbx_seq_one_letter_code
_entity_poly.pdbx_strand_id
1 'polypeptide(L)' 'MYKPALDHETTYKIITEGDGRTMPGHFDPRVLEVFKDFHKQFEDIYEAHKD' A
#
# COMPACT_ATOMS: atom_id res chain seq x y z
N MET A 1 -17.67 -15.25 -0.11
CA MET A 1 -17.65 -13.83 -0.55
C MET A 1 -16.22 -13.35 -0.50
N TYR A 2 -15.71 -12.83 -1.62
CA TYR A 2 -14.37 -12.24 -1.71
C TYR A 2 -14.36 -10.90 -0.95
N LYS A 3 -13.23 -10.51 -0.36
CA LYS A 3 -13.16 -9.22 0.36
C LYS A 3 -13.26 -8.07 -0.66
N PRO A 4 -13.94 -6.97 -0.31
CA PRO A 4 -13.90 -5.76 -1.12
C PRO A 4 -12.45 -5.27 -1.25
N ALA A 5 -12.12 -4.70 -2.41
CA ALA A 5 -10.85 -4.01 -2.60
C ALA A 5 -10.74 -2.88 -1.57
N LEU A 6 -9.53 -2.70 -1.03
CA LEU A 6 -9.22 -1.58 -0.15
C LEU A 6 -8.90 -0.36 -1.02
N ASP A 7 -9.24 0.82 -0.52
CA ASP A 7 -8.75 2.06 -1.13
C ASP A 7 -7.25 2.23 -0.91
N HIS A 8 -6.64 3.13 -1.68
CA HIS A 8 -5.20 3.38 -1.66
C HIS A 8 -4.71 3.83 -0.29
N GLU A 9 -5.39 4.78 0.35
CA GLU A 9 -4.99 5.33 1.65
C GLU A 9 -5.03 4.27 2.75
N THR A 10 -6.07 3.42 2.75
CA THR A 10 -6.15 2.29 3.68
C THR A 10 -5.01 1.30 3.42
N THR A 11 -4.75 0.95 2.16
CA THR A 11 -3.67 0.02 1.80
C THR A 11 -2.30 0.58 2.18
N TYR A 12 -2.06 1.86 1.92
CA TYR A 12 -0.85 2.59 2.29
C TYR A 12 -0.59 2.48 3.78
N LYS A 13 -1.57 2.82 4.62
CA LYS A 13 -1.45 2.71 6.09
C LYS A 13 -1.15 1.30 6.57
N ILE A 14 -1.81 0.29 6.01
CA ILE A 14 -1.56 -1.11 6.39
C ILE A 14 -0.10 -1.51 6.09
N ILE A 15 0.46 -1.05 4.97
CA ILE A 15 1.85 -1.35 4.59
C ILE A 15 2.84 -0.56 5.45
N THR A 16 2.59 0.73 5.70
CA THR A 16 3.54 1.64 6.35
C THR A 16 3.46 1.70 7.87
N GLU A 17 2.30 1.39 8.45
CA GLU A 17 2.03 1.45 9.89
C GLU A 17 1.70 0.07 10.47
N GLY A 18 1.14 -0.82 9.64
CA GLY A 18 0.69 -2.15 10.05
C GLY A 18 -0.76 -2.19 10.52
N ASP A 19 -1.34 -3.39 10.52
CA ASP A 19 -2.74 -3.64 10.94
C ASP A 19 -2.86 -4.78 11.97
N GLY A 20 -1.72 -5.19 12.54
CA GLY A 20 -1.62 -6.35 13.43
C GLY A 20 -1.45 -7.69 12.69
N ARG A 21 -1.64 -7.74 11.37
CA ARG A 21 -1.28 -8.89 10.52
C ARG A 21 -0.06 -8.60 9.67
N THR A 22 -0.01 -7.40 9.10
CA THR A 22 1.14 -6.83 8.41
C THR A 22 1.83 -5.86 9.35
N MET A 23 3.16 -5.86 9.36
CA MET A 23 3.97 -4.92 10.12
C MET A 23 5.00 -4.30 9.18
N PRO A 24 5.40 -3.02 9.38
CA PRO A 24 6.43 -2.38 8.56
C PRO A 24 7.75 -3.17 8.52
N GLY A 25 8.09 -3.85 9.62
CA GLY A 25 9.27 -4.72 9.71
C GLY A 25 9.21 -6.01 8.90
N HIS A 26 8.08 -6.34 8.26
CA HIS A 26 8.02 -7.44 7.29
C HIS A 26 8.66 -7.07 5.95
N PHE A 27 8.92 -5.78 5.70
CA PHE A 27 9.51 -5.27 4.47
C PHE A 27 10.97 -4.85 4.70
N ASP A 28 11.79 -4.91 3.65
CA ASP A 28 13.12 -4.28 3.69
C ASP A 28 12.90 -2.77 3.91
N PRO A 29 13.57 -2.15 4.91
CA PRO A 29 13.38 -0.74 5.21
C PRO A 29 13.58 0.18 4.00
N ARG A 30 14.56 -0.12 3.12
CA ARG A 30 14.82 0.71 1.93
C ARG A 30 13.71 0.58 0.91
N VAL A 31 13.14 -0.62 0.75
CA VAL A 31 12.00 -0.83 -0.15
C VAL A 31 10.77 -0.13 0.38
N LEU A 32 10.54 -0.17 1.70
CA LEU A 32 9.42 0.53 2.33
C LEU A 32 9.52 2.05 2.18
N GLU A 33 10.72 2.62 2.34
CA GLU A 33 10.93 4.06 2.13
C GLU A 33 10.69 4.45 0.67
N VAL A 34 11.22 3.70 -0.30
CA VAL A 34 10.93 3.94 -1.72
C VAL A 34 9.43 3.82 -2.00
N PHE A 35 8.75 2.83 -1.43
CA PHE A 35 7.30 2.73 -1.56
C PHE A 35 6.58 3.98 -1.03
N LYS A 36 6.99 4.51 0.13
CA LYS A 36 6.42 5.74 0.69
C LYS A 36 6.65 6.95 -0.21
N ASP A 37 7.84 7.08 -0.81
CA ASP A 37 8.16 8.20 -1.70
C ASP A 37 7.32 8.19 -2.99
N PHE A 38 6.99 7.00 -3.50
CA PHE A 38 6.32 6.85 -4.79
C PHE A 38 4.86 6.42 -4.69
N HIS A 39 4.28 6.31 -3.49
CA HIS A 39 2.94 5.73 -3.31
C HIS A 39 1.84 6.41 -4.13
N LYS A 40 1.90 7.73 -4.35
CA LYS A 40 0.93 8.44 -5.20
C LYS A 40 1.03 8.08 -6.68
N GLN A 41 2.24 7.80 -7.18
CA GLN A 41 2.38 7.30 -8.56
C GLN A 41 1.75 5.91 -8.72
N PHE A 42 1.83 5.07 -7.67
CA PHE A 42 1.14 3.78 -7.66
C PHE A 42 -0.38 3.97 -7.68
N GLU A 43 -0.91 4.95 -6.94
CA GLU A 43 -2.33 5.33 -6.98
C GLU A 43 -2.76 5.77 -8.38
N ASP A 44 -1.99 6.67 -9.00
CA ASP A 44 -2.28 7.18 -10.35
C ASP A 44 -2.30 6.05 -11.40
N ILE A 45 -1.33 5.14 -11.33
CA ILE A 45 -1.27 3.97 -12.22
C ILE A 45 -2.48 3.05 -11.96
N TYR A 46 -2.83 2.80 -10.70
CA TYR A 46 -3.96 1.96 -10.35
C TYR A 46 -5.26 2.55 -10.90
N GLU A 47 -5.54 3.83 -10.65
CA GLU A 47 -6.75 4.49 -11.13
C GLU A 47 -6.79 4.59 -12.66
N ALA A 48 -5.66 4.76 -13.34
CA ALA A 48 -5.58 4.75 -14.80
C ALA A 48 -5.92 3.39 -15.44
N HIS A 49 -5.79 2.30 -14.68
CA HIS A 49 -6.05 0.92 -15.12
C HIS A 49 -7.23 0.28 -14.38
N LYS A 50 -8.03 1.07 -13.67
CA LYS A 50 -9.19 0.61 -12.92
C LYS A 50 -10.38 0.47 -13.88
N ASP A 51 -10.66 -0.77 -14.29
CA ASP A 51 -11.81 -1.15 -15.12
C ASP A 51 -13.17 -0.88 -14.44
#